data_AF-A0A2K3JMZ0-F1
#
_entry.id   AF-A0A2K3JMZ0-F1
#
_cell.length_a   1.000
_cell.length_b   1.000
_cell.length_c   1.000
_cell.angle_alpha   90.00
_cell.angle_beta   90.00
_cell.angle_gamma   90.00
#
_symmetry.space_group_name_H-M   'P 1'
#
loop_
_entity.id
_entity.type
_entity.pdbx_description
1 polymer ?
#
loop_
_entity_poly.entity_id
_entity_poly.type
_entity_poly.pdbx_seq_one_letter_code
_entity_poly.pdbx_strand_id
1 'polypeptide(L)'
;NYTLSVEEAKSVCRWVKDLKMPDGYSSNLARCADVENGKMRGMKSHDCHVFLQSLIPIAFSSLPPHVLNPLVEISQFFKNLCSTTLREDDLVKMENDIPMILCKLERILPPGFFDSMEHVVVHLAYEARLGGPVQYRWMYPFERFMGDSKRSVKNKAKVEGSIVACYLHRETIHFCSHYFKDSLSGRHGRNETGSESFVHPLTLSVFNLPGRQSGYEKVCFPGERVLKSAHVHVLINCTEVQPYLEAFLTSEAIPPEQSSSKIHELFPHWFRLHMYHQESTHMIQHLRNLSDGPVSNVKQWHTYFVNGYKFHTHGWTEGKETVNSGVCMKGVTENGEDDFYGMVRSIKQRYEV
;
A
#
# COMPACT_ATOMS: atom_id res chain seq x y z
N ASN A 1 -21.56 -20.59 23.09
CA ASN A 1 -22.09 -20.72 21.72
C ASN A 1 -21.01 -20.25 20.76
N TYR A 2 -20.60 -21.08 19.79
CA TYR A 2 -19.52 -20.77 18.83
C TYR A 2 -20.04 -20.26 17.48
N THR A 3 -21.35 -20.16 17.32
CA THR A 3 -22.00 -19.72 16.10
C THR A 3 -22.52 -18.30 16.21
N LEU A 4 -22.49 -17.59 15.08
CA LEU A 4 -23.22 -16.34 14.92
C LEU A 4 -24.73 -16.63 14.86
N SER A 5 -25.53 -15.74 15.44
CA SER A 5 -26.97 -15.71 15.16
C SER A 5 -27.22 -15.38 13.68
N VAL A 6 -28.44 -15.64 13.21
CA VAL A 6 -28.84 -15.32 11.82
C VAL A 6 -28.64 -13.84 11.53
N GLU A 7 -28.99 -12.96 12.46
CA GLU A 7 -28.88 -11.51 12.25
C GLU A 7 -27.42 -11.02 12.26
N GLU A 8 -26.56 -11.61 13.10
CA GLU A 8 -25.12 -11.34 13.06
C GLU A 8 -24.50 -11.84 11.75
N ALA A 9 -24.85 -13.04 11.28
CA ALA A 9 -24.37 -13.58 10.01
C ALA A 9 -24.78 -12.69 8.81
N LYS A 10 -26.02 -12.18 8.81
CA LYS A 10 -26.47 -11.19 7.82
C LYS A 10 -25.71 -9.87 7.93
N SER A 11 -25.40 -9.42 9.16
CA SER A 11 -24.60 -8.22 9.40
C SER A 11 -23.19 -8.36 8.81
N VAL A 12 -22.55 -9.50 9.03
CA VAL A 12 -21.24 -9.83 8.42
C VAL A 12 -21.34 -9.82 6.89
N CYS A 13 -22.37 -10.44 6.31
CA CYS A 13 -22.56 -10.43 4.86
C CYS A 13 -22.78 -9.01 4.29
N ARG A 14 -23.51 -8.15 5.01
CA ARG A 14 -23.67 -6.74 4.63
C ARG A 14 -22.33 -6.00 4.68
N TRP A 15 -21.58 -6.17 5.77
CA TRP A 15 -20.25 -5.60 5.90
C TRP A 15 -19.33 -6.05 4.75
N VAL A 16 -19.31 -7.34 4.40
CA VAL A 16 -18.53 -7.85 3.25
C VAL A 16 -19.00 -7.26 1.91
N LYS A 17 -20.30 -7.00 1.75
CA LYS A 17 -20.82 -6.32 0.54
C LYS A 17 -20.35 -4.88 0.41
N ASP A 18 -20.26 -4.17 1.53
CA ASP A 18 -19.85 -2.77 1.55
C ASP A 18 -18.32 -2.60 1.61
N LEU A 19 -17.60 -3.70 1.90
CA LEU A 19 -16.15 -3.72 2.02
C LEU A 19 -15.48 -3.40 0.68
N LYS A 20 -14.72 -2.30 0.67
CA LYS A 20 -13.84 -1.93 -0.44
C LYS A 20 -12.40 -2.13 -0.04
N MET A 21 -11.67 -2.89 -0.85
CA MET A 21 -10.25 -3.18 -0.63
C MET A 21 -9.36 -2.34 -1.56
N PRO A 22 -8.08 -2.17 -1.23
CA PRO A 22 -7.12 -1.57 -2.15
C PRO A 22 -7.05 -2.32 -3.48
N ASP A 23 -6.84 -1.57 -4.56
CA ASP A 23 -6.66 -2.07 -5.91
C ASP A 23 -5.54 -3.11 -5.94
N GLY A 24 -5.85 -4.32 -6.42
CA GLY A 24 -4.92 -5.44 -6.47
C GLY A 24 -4.80 -6.26 -5.17
N TYR A 25 -5.43 -5.85 -4.06
CA TYR A 25 -5.32 -6.56 -2.78
C TYR A 25 -6.24 -7.77 -2.64
N SER A 26 -7.50 -7.68 -3.11
CA SER A 26 -8.45 -8.81 -3.15
C SER A 26 -9.29 -8.74 -4.41
N SER A 27 -10.02 -9.81 -4.74
CA SER A 27 -11.10 -9.69 -5.71
C SER A 27 -12.29 -8.96 -5.07
N ASN A 28 -13.32 -8.68 -5.88
CA ASN A 28 -14.56 -8.07 -5.38
C ASN A 28 -15.33 -9.09 -4.49
N LEU A 29 -15.10 -8.98 -3.17
CA LEU A 29 -15.67 -9.86 -2.15
C LEU A 29 -17.19 -9.72 -2.02
N ALA A 30 -17.77 -8.57 -2.42
CA ALA A 30 -19.20 -8.34 -2.36
C ALA A 30 -20.01 -9.37 -3.19
N ARG A 31 -19.40 -9.89 -4.25
CA ARG A 31 -19.99 -10.95 -5.08
C ARG A 31 -20.15 -12.28 -4.35
N CYS A 32 -19.39 -12.48 -3.28
CA CYS A 32 -19.41 -13.71 -2.51
C CYS A 32 -20.45 -13.69 -1.38
N ALA A 33 -20.97 -12.51 -1.02
CA ALA A 33 -21.84 -12.34 0.14
C ALA A 33 -23.34 -12.35 -0.24
N ASP A 34 -24.07 -13.31 0.30
CA ASP A 34 -25.52 -13.43 0.24
C ASP A 34 -26.13 -12.96 1.57
N VAL A 35 -26.60 -11.71 1.56
CA VAL A 35 -27.18 -11.04 2.73
C VAL A 35 -28.53 -11.62 3.13
N GLU A 36 -29.32 -12.13 2.19
CA GLU A 36 -30.65 -12.65 2.49
C GLU A 36 -30.55 -13.95 3.29
N ASN A 37 -29.66 -14.84 2.83
CA ASN A 37 -29.43 -16.13 3.46
C ASN A 37 -28.35 -16.11 4.56
N GLY A 38 -27.63 -15.00 4.73
CA GLY A 38 -26.53 -14.87 5.70
C GLY A 38 -25.37 -15.82 5.40
N LYS A 39 -25.04 -16.02 4.11
CA LYS A 39 -24.03 -17.00 3.66
C LYS A 39 -23.00 -16.35 2.75
N MET A 40 -21.79 -16.89 2.76
CA MET A 40 -20.76 -16.56 1.77
C MET A 40 -20.53 -17.76 0.84
N ARG A 41 -20.42 -17.51 -0.47
CA ARG A 41 -20.24 -18.53 -1.52
C ARG A 41 -19.36 -18.02 -2.65
N GLY A 42 -18.66 -18.93 -3.32
CA GLY A 42 -17.92 -18.60 -4.55
C GLY A 42 -16.62 -17.81 -4.33
N MET A 43 -16.10 -17.78 -3.11
CA MET A 43 -14.76 -17.25 -2.82
C MET A 43 -13.72 -18.10 -3.54
N LYS A 44 -12.74 -17.44 -4.16
CA LYS A 44 -11.56 -18.13 -4.69
C LYS A 44 -10.52 -18.30 -3.59
N SER A 45 -9.56 -19.20 -3.81
CA SER A 45 -8.46 -19.48 -2.88
C SER A 45 -7.80 -18.20 -2.35
N HIS A 46 -7.48 -17.25 -3.25
CA HIS A 46 -6.93 -15.95 -2.88
C HIS A 46 -7.83 -15.13 -1.93
N ASP A 47 -9.13 -15.11 -2.18
CA ASP A 47 -10.09 -14.38 -1.33
C ASP A 47 -10.19 -15.03 0.06
N CYS A 48 -10.18 -16.36 0.11
CA CYS A 48 -10.14 -17.09 1.38
C CYS A 48 -8.88 -16.78 2.17
N HIS A 49 -7.72 -16.63 1.52
CA HIS A 49 -6.47 -16.25 2.19
C HIS A 49 -6.49 -14.83 2.72
N VAL A 50 -7.03 -13.87 1.97
CA VAL A 50 -7.25 -12.51 2.48
C VAL A 50 -8.16 -12.56 3.72
N PHE A 51 -9.19 -13.40 3.69
CA PHE A 51 -10.09 -13.58 4.81
C PHE A 51 -9.37 -14.14 6.04
N LEU A 52 -8.63 -15.24 5.86
CA LEU A 52 -7.81 -15.88 6.89
C LEU A 52 -6.79 -14.90 7.51
N GLN A 53 -6.08 -14.14 6.69
CA GLN A 53 -4.99 -13.27 7.17
C GLN A 53 -5.45 -11.98 7.83
N SER A 54 -6.66 -11.49 7.52
CA SER A 54 -7.02 -10.10 7.89
C SER A 54 -8.48 -9.85 8.23
N LEU A 55 -9.42 -10.65 7.72
CA LEU A 55 -10.85 -10.36 7.88
C LEU A 55 -11.53 -11.21 8.96
N ILE A 56 -10.99 -12.39 9.31
CA ILE A 56 -11.54 -13.26 10.37
C ILE A 56 -11.76 -12.50 11.69
N PRO A 57 -10.77 -11.77 12.25
CA PRO A 57 -10.95 -11.04 13.51
C PRO A 57 -12.11 -10.05 13.49
N ILE A 58 -12.34 -9.42 12.33
CA ILE A 58 -13.35 -8.38 12.14
C ILE A 58 -14.72 -9.04 11.92
N ALA A 59 -14.77 -10.03 11.03
CA ALA A 59 -15.98 -10.75 10.66
C ALA A 59 -16.61 -11.47 11.86
N PHE A 60 -15.80 -11.97 12.77
CA PHE A 60 -16.27 -12.73 13.93
C PHE A 60 -16.19 -11.94 15.25
N SER A 61 -16.02 -10.61 15.17
CA SER A 61 -15.84 -9.75 16.34
C SER A 61 -16.99 -9.77 17.36
N SER A 62 -18.20 -10.18 16.95
CA SER A 62 -19.35 -10.32 17.86
C SER A 62 -19.33 -11.63 18.67
N LEU A 63 -18.46 -12.58 18.32
CA LEU A 63 -18.33 -13.83 19.07
C LEU A 63 -17.69 -13.60 20.46
N PRO A 64 -18.02 -14.45 21.45
CA PRO A 64 -17.40 -14.37 22.76
C PRO A 64 -15.88 -14.50 22.69
N PRO A 65 -15.11 -13.87 23.61
CA PRO A 65 -13.65 -13.90 23.59
C PRO A 65 -13.03 -15.30 23.56
N HIS A 66 -13.64 -16.27 24.24
CA HIS A 66 -13.15 -17.65 24.23
C HIS A 66 -13.22 -18.33 22.86
N VAL A 67 -14.07 -17.85 21.95
CA VAL A 67 -14.19 -18.31 20.55
C VAL A 67 -13.40 -17.41 19.61
N LEU A 68 -13.48 -16.09 19.81
CA LEU A 68 -12.80 -15.12 18.97
C LEU A 68 -11.27 -15.21 19.10
N ASN A 69 -10.73 -15.36 20.31
CA ASN A 69 -9.27 -15.33 20.51
C ASN A 69 -8.54 -16.42 19.71
N PRO A 70 -8.95 -17.70 19.69
CA PRO A 70 -8.33 -18.71 18.83
C PRO A 70 -8.45 -18.38 17.33
N LEU A 71 -9.57 -17.78 16.88
CA LEU A 71 -9.75 -17.32 15.50
C LEU A 71 -8.80 -16.16 15.15
N VAL A 72 -8.54 -15.26 16.10
CA VAL A 72 -7.55 -14.19 15.96
C VAL A 72 -6.14 -14.76 15.91
N GLU A 73 -5.80 -15.70 16.80
CA GLU A 73 -4.49 -16.35 16.85
C GLU A 73 -4.15 -17.05 15.51
N ILE A 74 -5.08 -17.83 14.94
CA ILE A 74 -4.86 -18.47 13.65
C ILE A 74 -4.77 -17.46 12.50
N SER A 75 -5.56 -16.39 12.56
CA SER A 75 -5.49 -15.31 11.57
C SER A 75 -4.13 -14.63 11.58
N GLN A 76 -3.60 -14.38 12.78
CA GLN A 76 -2.30 -13.75 13.00
C GLN A 76 -1.15 -14.68 12.61
N PHE A 77 -1.27 -15.99 12.86
CA PHE A 77 -0.34 -17.00 12.34
C PHE A 77 -0.22 -16.91 10.81
N PHE A 78 -1.33 -16.94 10.08
CA PHE A 78 -1.31 -16.84 8.62
C PHE A 78 -0.81 -15.48 8.15
N LYS A 79 -1.16 -14.39 8.83
CA LYS A 79 -0.64 -13.05 8.51
C LYS A 79 0.88 -12.99 8.60
N ASN A 80 1.45 -13.54 9.67
CA ASN A 80 2.89 -13.57 9.90
C ASN A 80 3.60 -14.48 8.89
N LEU A 81 3.04 -15.67 8.64
CA LEU A 81 3.55 -16.62 7.65
C LEU A 81 3.65 -16.02 6.24
N CYS A 82 2.69 -15.15 5.89
CA CYS A 82 2.57 -14.52 4.58
C CYS A 82 3.32 -13.19 4.46
N SER A 83 4.08 -12.80 5.48
CA SER A 83 4.89 -11.58 5.44
C SER A 83 5.91 -11.62 4.30
N THR A 84 6.21 -10.46 3.72
CA THR A 84 7.26 -10.31 2.69
C THR A 84 8.65 -10.60 3.24
N THR A 85 8.83 -10.43 4.54
CA THR A 85 10.08 -10.69 5.25
C THR A 85 9.80 -11.59 6.44
N LEU A 86 10.51 -12.70 6.52
CA LEU A 86 10.41 -13.67 7.60
C LEU A 86 11.68 -13.63 8.44
N ARG A 87 11.53 -13.54 9.76
CA ARG A 87 12.62 -13.67 10.71
C ARG A 87 12.62 -15.09 11.25
N GLU A 88 13.79 -15.69 11.37
CA GLU A 88 13.90 -17.08 11.81
C GLU A 88 13.36 -17.27 13.25
N ASP A 89 13.67 -16.35 14.17
CA ASP A 89 13.17 -16.39 15.54
C ASP A 89 11.63 -16.41 15.61
N ASP A 90 10.97 -15.60 14.76
CA ASP A 90 9.52 -15.53 14.68
C ASP A 90 8.94 -16.86 14.16
N LEU A 91 9.60 -17.48 13.18
CA LEU A 91 9.17 -18.77 12.63
C LEU A 91 9.32 -19.92 13.63
N VAL A 92 10.40 -19.94 14.41
CA VAL A 92 10.59 -20.93 15.51
C VAL A 92 9.48 -20.78 16.55
N LYS A 93 9.12 -19.54 16.90
CA LYS A 93 8.00 -19.29 17.80
C LYS A 93 6.68 -19.79 17.21
N MET A 94 6.42 -19.47 15.94
CA MET A 94 5.21 -19.91 15.23
C MET A 94 5.10 -21.44 15.16
N GLU A 95 6.21 -22.16 14.97
CA GLU A 95 6.27 -23.63 14.96
C GLU A 95 5.85 -24.23 16.31
N ASN A 96 6.21 -23.57 17.42
CA ASN A 96 5.80 -23.98 18.78
C ASN A 96 4.36 -23.58 19.12
N ASP A 97 3.89 -22.44 18.60
CA ASP A 97 2.56 -21.89 18.92
C ASP A 97 1.44 -22.60 18.15
N ILE A 98 1.68 -23.02 16.90
CA ILE A 98 0.61 -23.54 16.02
C ILE A 98 -0.09 -24.80 16.56
N PRO A 99 0.57 -25.79 17.19
CA PRO A 99 -0.14 -26.93 17.78
C PRO A 99 -1.09 -26.49 18.91
N MET A 100 -0.69 -25.47 19.69
CA MET A 100 -1.53 -24.93 20.75
C MET A 100 -2.73 -24.17 20.20
N ILE A 101 -2.56 -23.43 19.10
CA ILE A 101 -3.66 -22.74 18.41
C ILE A 101 -4.68 -23.75 17.88
N LEU A 102 -4.23 -24.82 17.22
CA LEU A 102 -5.12 -25.88 16.72
C LEU A 102 -5.87 -26.58 17.86
N CYS A 103 -5.18 -26.97 18.94
CA CYS A 103 -5.82 -27.54 20.13
C CYS A 103 -6.90 -26.62 20.73
N LYS A 104 -6.70 -25.29 20.73
CA LYS A 104 -7.73 -24.35 21.18
C LYS A 104 -8.94 -24.35 20.25
N LEU A 105 -8.73 -24.38 18.94
CA LEU A 105 -9.81 -24.43 17.95
C LEU A 105 -10.58 -25.76 18.04
N GLU A 106 -9.90 -26.89 18.20
CA GLU A 106 -10.47 -28.24 18.35
C GLU A 106 -11.40 -28.37 19.56
N ARG A 107 -11.11 -27.62 20.63
CA ARG A 107 -11.97 -27.59 21.82
C ARG A 107 -13.30 -26.85 21.61
N ILE A 108 -13.42 -26.08 20.53
CA ILE A 108 -14.52 -25.15 20.29
C ILE A 108 -15.36 -25.59 19.09
N LEU A 109 -14.69 -25.93 17.98
CA LEU A 109 -15.33 -26.29 16.73
C LEU A 109 -15.68 -27.80 16.72
N PRO A 110 -16.68 -28.22 15.91
CA PRO A 110 -17.06 -29.62 15.83
C PRO A 110 -15.91 -30.52 15.34
N PRO A 111 -15.78 -31.76 15.84
CA PRO A 111 -14.73 -32.68 15.39
C PRO A 111 -14.74 -32.93 13.87
N GLY A 112 -15.92 -32.91 13.23
CA GLY A 112 -16.03 -33.06 11.78
C GLY A 112 -15.48 -31.88 10.96
N PHE A 113 -15.06 -30.78 11.60
CA PHE A 113 -14.35 -29.69 10.95
C PHE A 113 -12.85 -29.98 10.80
N PHE A 114 -12.26 -30.81 11.66
CA PHE A 114 -10.83 -31.11 11.63
C PHE A 114 -10.60 -32.45 10.92
N ASP A 115 -10.36 -32.37 9.62
CA ASP A 115 -9.80 -33.47 8.86
C ASP A 115 -8.27 -33.31 8.73
N SER A 116 -7.62 -34.15 7.93
CA SER A 116 -6.16 -34.07 7.80
C SER A 116 -5.67 -32.72 7.30
N MET A 117 -6.47 -31.95 6.58
CA MET A 117 -6.10 -30.66 5.99
C MET A 117 -5.90 -29.57 7.03
N GLU A 118 -6.75 -29.48 8.06
CA GLU A 118 -6.62 -28.49 9.14
C GLU A 118 -5.34 -28.72 9.94
N HIS A 119 -4.88 -29.97 10.05
CA HIS A 119 -3.66 -30.32 10.77
C HIS A 119 -2.38 -30.06 9.97
N VAL A 120 -2.42 -29.98 8.63
CA VAL A 120 -1.23 -29.67 7.80
C VAL A 120 -0.61 -28.32 8.18
N VAL A 121 -1.40 -27.41 8.75
CA VAL A 121 -0.95 -26.07 9.17
C VAL A 121 0.25 -26.12 10.13
N VAL A 122 0.40 -27.20 10.93
CA VAL A 122 1.55 -27.35 11.84
C VAL A 122 2.90 -27.40 11.12
N HIS A 123 2.92 -27.81 9.86
CA HIS A 123 4.15 -27.93 9.08
C HIS A 123 4.55 -26.63 8.40
N LEU A 124 3.65 -25.65 8.27
CA LEU A 124 3.86 -24.48 7.42
C LEU A 124 5.00 -23.57 7.94
N ALA A 125 5.13 -23.43 9.25
CA ALA A 125 6.21 -22.63 9.84
C ALA A 125 7.59 -23.26 9.55
N TYR A 126 7.72 -24.57 9.76
CA TYR A 126 8.94 -25.31 9.44
C TYR A 126 9.25 -25.26 7.94
N GLU A 127 8.24 -25.43 7.09
CA GLU A 127 8.39 -25.32 5.64
C GLU A 127 8.85 -23.93 5.21
N ALA A 128 8.38 -22.87 5.87
CA ALA A 128 8.84 -21.49 5.67
C ALA A 128 10.30 -21.28 6.11
N ARG A 129 10.75 -21.96 7.15
CA ARG A 129 12.17 -21.92 7.58
C ARG A 129 13.09 -22.56 6.55
N LEU A 130 12.68 -23.68 5.96
CA LEU A 130 13.47 -24.39 4.95
C LEU A 130 13.43 -23.71 3.58
N GLY A 131 12.24 -23.31 3.13
CA GLY A 131 12.00 -22.85 1.76
C GLY A 131 11.87 -21.34 1.61
N GLY A 132 12.01 -20.57 2.70
CA GLY A 132 11.80 -19.13 2.71
C GLY A 132 10.33 -18.71 2.52
N PRO A 133 10.08 -17.46 2.11
CA PRO A 133 8.74 -16.88 1.98
C PRO A 133 7.76 -17.74 1.17
N VAL A 134 6.54 -17.88 1.70
CA VAL A 134 5.53 -18.79 1.13
C VAL A 134 4.94 -18.33 -0.19
N GLN A 135 5.02 -17.03 -0.52
CA GLN A 135 4.36 -16.43 -1.69
C GLN A 135 4.79 -17.06 -3.02
N TYR A 136 6.04 -17.54 -3.10
CA TYR A 136 6.61 -18.15 -4.31
C TYR A 136 6.36 -19.65 -4.41
N ARG A 137 5.91 -20.29 -3.32
CA ARG A 137 5.79 -21.75 -3.20
C ARG A 137 4.33 -22.21 -3.16
N TRP A 138 3.41 -21.28 -2.97
CA TRP A 138 1.97 -21.51 -3.09
C TRP A 138 1.53 -21.72 -4.53
N MET A 139 0.31 -22.23 -4.71
CA MET A 139 -0.27 -22.47 -6.03
C MET A 139 -0.60 -21.19 -6.82
N TYR A 140 -0.60 -20.01 -6.19
CA TYR A 140 -1.06 -18.77 -6.84
C TYR A 140 -0.29 -18.34 -8.08
N PRO A 141 1.05 -18.35 -8.11
CA PRO A 141 1.80 -18.00 -9.32
C PRO A 141 1.43 -18.93 -10.47
N PHE A 142 1.29 -20.23 -10.18
CA PHE A 142 0.92 -21.25 -11.16
C PHE A 142 -0.52 -21.08 -11.65
N GLU A 143 -1.49 -20.88 -10.76
CA GLU A 143 -2.88 -20.63 -11.11
C GLU A 143 -3.04 -19.35 -11.97
N ARG A 144 -2.33 -18.29 -11.60
CA ARG A 144 -2.33 -17.01 -12.34
C ARG A 144 -1.76 -17.20 -13.74
N PHE A 145 -0.62 -17.89 -13.85
CA PHE A 145 0.01 -18.22 -15.13
C PHE A 145 -0.91 -19.08 -16.03
N MET A 146 -1.55 -20.11 -15.46
CA MET A 146 -2.52 -20.93 -16.19
C MET A 146 -3.71 -20.08 -16.67
N GLY A 147 -4.18 -19.14 -15.85
CA GLY A 147 -5.21 -18.19 -16.24
C GLY A 147 -4.82 -17.30 -17.43
N ASP A 148 -3.59 -16.81 -17.46
CA ASP A 148 -3.05 -16.02 -18.59
C ASP A 148 -2.90 -16.87 -19.86
N SER A 149 -2.37 -18.08 -19.71
CA SER A 149 -2.23 -19.05 -20.81
C SER A 149 -3.60 -19.35 -21.42
N LYS A 150 -4.62 -19.61 -20.58
CA LYS A 150 -6.00 -19.86 -21.04
C LYS A 150 -6.59 -18.70 -21.83
N ARG A 151 -6.33 -17.44 -21.42
CA ARG A 151 -6.77 -16.24 -22.15
C ARG A 151 -6.05 -16.04 -23.48
N SER A 152 -4.86 -16.62 -23.62
CA SER A 152 -4.03 -16.53 -24.82
C SER A 152 -4.48 -17.48 -25.93
N VAL A 153 -5.28 -18.51 -25.60
CA VAL A 153 -5.80 -19.47 -26.58
C VAL A 153 -6.84 -18.82 -27.48
N LYS A 154 -6.45 -18.52 -28.73
CA LYS A 154 -7.36 -18.03 -29.78
C LYS A 154 -7.90 -19.17 -30.66
N ASN A 155 -7.09 -20.21 -30.90
CA ASN A 155 -7.50 -21.40 -31.63
C ASN A 155 -7.47 -22.64 -30.72
N LYS A 156 -8.66 -23.16 -30.38
CA LYS A 156 -8.80 -24.36 -29.52
C LYS A 156 -8.31 -25.66 -30.17
N ALA A 157 -8.17 -25.71 -31.50
CA ALA A 157 -7.61 -26.87 -32.19
C ALA A 157 -6.07 -26.91 -32.15
N LYS A 158 -5.42 -25.79 -31.76
CA LYS A 158 -3.97 -25.62 -31.64
C LYS A 158 -3.67 -24.78 -30.39
N VAL A 159 -3.93 -25.37 -29.24
CA VAL A 159 -3.84 -24.69 -27.93
C VAL A 159 -2.41 -24.24 -27.66
N GLU A 160 -1.45 -25.16 -27.79
CA GLU A 160 -0.04 -24.92 -27.54
C GLU A 160 0.50 -23.85 -28.50
N GLY A 161 0.18 -23.98 -29.79
CA GLY A 161 0.59 -23.00 -30.81
C GLY A 161 0.03 -21.60 -30.54
N SER A 162 -1.21 -21.49 -30.05
CA SER A 162 -1.81 -20.21 -29.68
C SER A 162 -1.11 -19.57 -28.48
N ILE A 163 -0.78 -20.37 -27.47
CA ILE A 163 -0.06 -19.90 -26.27
C ILE A 163 1.34 -19.42 -26.65
N VAL A 164 2.09 -20.22 -27.43
CA VAL A 164 3.44 -19.87 -27.89
C VAL A 164 3.43 -18.60 -28.73
N ALA A 165 2.49 -18.46 -29.68
CA ALA A 165 2.38 -17.27 -30.51
C ALA A 165 2.10 -15.99 -29.67
N CYS A 166 1.20 -16.08 -28.69
CA CYS A 166 0.91 -14.97 -27.78
C CYS A 166 2.13 -14.63 -26.91
N TYR A 167 2.82 -15.64 -26.40
CA TYR A 167 4.03 -15.46 -25.60
C TYR A 167 5.13 -14.77 -26.41
N LEU A 168 5.44 -15.26 -27.62
CA LEU A 168 6.41 -14.65 -28.53
C LEU A 168 6.06 -13.20 -28.84
N HIS A 169 4.79 -12.90 -29.09
CA HIS A 169 4.34 -11.54 -29.32
C HIS A 169 4.58 -10.63 -28.11
N ARG A 170 4.26 -11.10 -26.89
CA ARG A 170 4.49 -10.36 -25.64
C ARG A 170 5.98 -10.11 -25.40
N GLU A 171 6.82 -11.13 -25.56
CA GLU A 171 8.27 -11.02 -25.42
C GLU A 171 8.87 -10.08 -26.46
N THR A 172 8.42 -10.15 -27.72
CA THR A 172 8.89 -9.24 -28.78
C THR A 172 8.55 -7.79 -28.44
N ILE A 173 7.31 -7.51 -28.01
CA ILE A 173 6.93 -6.16 -27.57
C ILE A 173 7.75 -5.70 -26.37
N HIS A 174 7.96 -6.59 -25.39
CA HIS A 174 8.77 -6.29 -24.21
C HIS A 174 10.21 -5.94 -24.60
N PHE A 175 10.84 -6.75 -25.45
CA PHE A 175 12.18 -6.49 -25.97
C PHE A 175 12.23 -5.17 -26.74
N CYS A 176 11.30 -4.93 -27.67
CA CYS A 176 11.22 -3.68 -28.42
C CYS A 176 11.05 -2.46 -27.49
N SER A 177 10.32 -2.57 -26.38
CA SER A 177 10.14 -1.46 -25.43
C SER A 177 11.45 -0.99 -24.79
N HIS A 178 12.44 -1.89 -24.61
CA HIS A 178 13.76 -1.51 -24.10
C HIS A 178 14.59 -0.71 -25.09
N TYR A 179 14.41 -0.95 -26.40
CA TYR A 179 15.09 -0.21 -27.47
C TYR A 179 14.37 1.08 -27.84
N PHE A 180 13.04 1.12 -27.71
CA PHE A 180 12.19 2.25 -28.09
C PHE A 180 11.52 2.89 -26.87
N LYS A 181 12.32 3.19 -25.84
CA LYS A 181 11.88 3.69 -24.51
C LYS A 181 10.85 4.83 -24.57
N ASP A 182 10.96 5.72 -25.56
CA ASP A 182 10.10 6.92 -25.67
C ASP A 182 8.79 6.72 -26.46
N SER A 183 8.62 5.61 -27.19
CA SER A 183 7.46 5.41 -28.08
C SER A 183 6.61 4.18 -27.76
N LEU A 184 7.16 3.16 -27.11
CA LEU A 184 6.49 1.89 -26.84
C LEU A 184 6.51 1.57 -25.34
N SER A 185 5.93 2.45 -24.52
CA SER A 185 5.75 2.14 -23.10
C SER A 185 4.71 1.01 -22.95
N GLY A 186 5.18 -0.18 -22.57
CA GLY A 186 4.38 -1.39 -22.47
C GLY A 186 3.23 -1.24 -21.45
N ARG A 187 1.99 -1.25 -21.93
CA ARG A 187 0.75 -1.12 -21.12
C ARG A 187 0.45 -2.30 -20.18
N HIS A 188 1.39 -3.21 -19.91
CA HIS A 188 1.08 -4.50 -19.27
C HIS A 188 1.69 -4.74 -17.88
N GLY A 189 2.39 -3.76 -17.29
CA GLY A 189 2.67 -3.77 -15.85
C GLY A 189 1.44 -3.30 -15.07
N ARG A 190 0.58 -4.22 -14.60
CA ARG A 190 -0.44 -3.86 -13.60
C ARG A 190 0.19 -3.35 -12.31
N ASN A 191 1.39 -3.86 -12.00
CA ASN A 191 2.35 -3.32 -11.06
C ASN A 191 3.70 -3.26 -11.79
N GLU A 192 4.36 -2.11 -11.71
CA GLU A 192 5.72 -1.82 -12.22
C GLU A 192 5.92 -1.67 -13.73
N THR A 193 6.31 -0.47 -14.12
CA THR A 193 7.74 -0.19 -14.32
C THR A 193 8.02 1.06 -13.51
N GLY A 194 8.88 0.97 -12.48
CA GLY A 194 9.61 2.16 -12.07
C GLY A 194 10.23 2.70 -13.34
N SER A 195 9.76 3.86 -13.81
CA SER A 195 10.58 4.60 -14.75
C SER A 195 11.87 4.80 -13.98
N GLU A 196 12.97 4.21 -14.44
CA GLU A 196 14.30 4.69 -14.09
C GLU A 196 14.42 6.09 -14.69
N SER A 197 13.66 7.03 -14.14
CA SER A 197 13.92 8.44 -14.30
C SER A 197 15.29 8.63 -13.69
N PHE A 198 16.26 8.90 -14.54
CA PHE A 198 17.62 9.27 -14.16
C PHE A 198 17.50 10.39 -13.13
N VAL A 199 17.70 10.07 -11.86
CA VAL A 199 17.73 11.08 -10.80
C VAL A 199 19.08 11.76 -10.95
N HIS A 200 19.06 13.02 -11.39
CA HIS A 200 20.31 13.77 -11.51
C HIS A 200 20.97 13.84 -10.12
N PRO A 201 22.30 13.68 -9.98
CA PRO A 201 23.00 13.75 -8.69
C PRO A 201 22.82 15.05 -7.90
N LEU A 202 22.17 16.05 -8.51
CA LEU A 202 21.96 17.39 -7.96
C LEU A 202 20.47 17.64 -7.66
N THR A 203 19.61 16.64 -7.86
CA THR A 203 18.20 16.71 -7.50
C THR A 203 18.06 16.63 -5.98
N LEU A 204 17.32 17.57 -5.40
CA LEU A 204 17.08 17.64 -3.96
C LEU A 204 16.32 16.40 -3.48
N SER A 205 16.58 15.96 -2.25
CA SER A 205 16.01 14.71 -1.70
C SER A 205 14.49 14.59 -1.82
N VAL A 206 13.76 15.70 -1.68
CA VAL A 206 12.29 15.77 -1.80
C VAL A 206 11.77 15.51 -3.20
N PHE A 207 12.63 15.64 -4.23
CA PHE A 207 12.30 15.40 -5.64
C PHE A 207 12.92 14.11 -6.18
N ASN A 208 13.59 13.32 -5.33
CA ASN A 208 14.21 12.05 -5.74
C ASN A 208 13.24 10.87 -5.76
N LEU A 209 11.96 11.09 -5.46
CA LEU A 209 10.92 10.08 -5.53
C LEU A 209 10.16 10.22 -6.86
N PRO A 210 10.41 9.33 -7.84
CA PRO A 210 9.70 9.38 -9.08
C PRO A 210 8.23 9.03 -8.86
N GLY A 211 7.36 9.88 -9.41
CA GLY A 211 5.94 9.63 -9.42
C GLY A 211 5.34 9.94 -10.77
N ARG A 212 4.13 9.41 -10.98
CA ARG A 212 3.38 9.62 -12.23
C ARG A 212 1.95 10.00 -11.92
N GLN A 213 1.52 11.14 -12.42
CA GLN A 213 0.12 11.51 -12.45
C GLN A 213 -0.68 10.63 -13.42
N SER A 214 -1.99 10.50 -13.19
CA SER A 214 -2.87 9.87 -14.16
C SER A 214 -4.26 10.49 -14.18
N GLY A 215 -4.80 10.57 -15.38
CA GLY A 215 -6.15 11.00 -15.67
C GLY A 215 -6.27 12.49 -16.00
N TYR A 216 -7.40 13.13 -15.67
CA TYR A 216 -7.71 14.50 -16.08
C TYR A 216 -6.95 15.54 -15.24
N GLU A 217 -6.25 16.45 -15.92
CA GLU A 217 -5.57 17.60 -15.34
C GLU A 217 -6.56 18.74 -15.09
N LYS A 218 -6.57 19.29 -13.87
CA LYS A 218 -7.32 20.52 -13.56
C LYS A 218 -6.40 21.55 -12.91
N VAL A 219 -6.43 22.80 -13.38
CA VAL A 219 -5.73 23.89 -12.69
C VAL A 219 -6.56 24.35 -11.49
N CYS A 220 -5.92 24.55 -10.34
CA CYS A 220 -6.57 25.09 -9.13
C CYS A 220 -5.69 26.06 -8.36
N PHE A 221 -6.33 26.84 -7.48
CA PHE A 221 -5.71 27.83 -6.59
C PHE A 221 -5.96 27.40 -5.14
N PRO A 222 -5.00 26.73 -4.47
CA PRO A 222 -5.20 26.12 -3.15
C PRO A 222 -5.42 27.10 -2.00
N GLY A 223 -5.15 28.39 -2.23
CA GLY A 223 -5.07 29.41 -1.19
C GLY A 223 -3.70 29.44 -0.50
N GLU A 224 -3.32 30.61 -0.01
CA GLU A 224 -2.00 30.87 0.55
C GLU A 224 -1.69 30.01 1.78
N ARG A 225 -2.68 29.76 2.65
CA ARG A 225 -2.49 28.91 3.84
C ARG A 225 -2.04 27.49 3.48
N VAL A 226 -2.67 26.88 2.47
CA VAL A 226 -2.33 25.53 2.01
C VAL A 226 -0.96 25.51 1.36
N LEU A 227 -0.65 26.53 0.54
CA LEU A 227 0.65 26.66 -0.12
C LEU A 227 1.78 26.87 0.90
N LYS A 228 1.58 27.74 1.89
CA LYS A 228 2.55 27.97 2.98
C LYS A 228 2.81 26.69 3.77
N SER A 229 1.76 25.96 4.14
CA SER A 229 1.92 24.70 4.87
C SER A 229 2.62 23.63 4.05
N ALA A 230 2.25 23.47 2.77
CA ALA A 230 2.93 22.55 1.87
C ALA A 230 4.42 22.93 1.68
N HIS A 231 4.73 24.22 1.54
CA HIS A 231 6.10 24.72 1.39
C HIS A 231 6.94 24.42 2.61
N VAL A 232 6.45 24.73 3.82
CA VAL A 232 7.12 24.39 5.08
C VAL A 232 7.39 22.87 5.13
N HIS A 233 6.38 22.06 4.81
CA HIS A 233 6.52 20.60 4.85
C HIS A 233 7.59 20.10 3.87
N VAL A 234 7.68 20.67 2.67
CA VAL A 234 8.76 20.32 1.73
C VAL A 234 10.13 20.73 2.27
N LEU A 235 10.26 21.93 2.85
CA LEU A 235 11.53 22.40 3.41
C LEU A 235 12.03 21.50 4.56
N ILE A 236 11.17 21.18 5.52
CA ILE A 236 11.56 20.37 6.69
C ILE A 236 11.82 18.90 6.37
N ASN A 237 11.39 18.40 5.21
CA ASN A 237 11.66 17.03 4.76
C ASN A 237 12.83 16.96 3.75
N CYS A 238 13.41 18.09 3.37
CA CYS A 238 14.57 18.13 2.49
C CYS A 238 15.85 17.93 3.31
N THR A 239 16.63 16.92 2.96
CA THR A 239 17.86 16.55 3.70
C THR A 239 18.89 17.67 3.64
N GLU A 240 18.99 18.34 2.51
CA GLU A 240 19.88 19.45 2.22
C GLU A 240 19.48 20.73 2.97
N VAL A 241 18.22 20.82 3.44
CA VAL A 241 17.71 21.94 4.22
C VAL A 241 17.92 21.73 5.74
N GLN A 242 18.12 20.48 6.21
CA GLN A 242 18.26 20.18 7.65
C GLN A 242 19.34 21.01 8.36
N PRO A 243 20.57 21.19 7.81
CA PRO A 243 21.58 21.99 8.50
C PRO A 243 21.15 23.44 8.73
N TYR A 244 20.34 23.99 7.82
CA TYR A 244 19.81 25.35 7.94
C TYR A 244 18.66 25.43 8.93
N LEU A 245 17.86 24.36 9.04
CA LEU A 245 16.81 24.26 10.05
C LEU A 245 17.42 24.23 11.46
N GLU A 246 18.47 23.43 11.67
CA GLU A 246 19.23 23.40 12.92
C GLU A 246 19.89 24.74 13.25
N ALA A 247 20.50 25.39 12.25
CA ALA A 247 21.10 26.72 12.41
C ALA A 247 20.05 27.77 12.80
N PHE A 248 18.87 27.76 12.17
CA PHE A 248 17.75 28.64 12.52
C PHE A 248 17.32 28.46 13.97
N LEU A 249 17.04 27.21 14.38
CA LEU A 249 16.60 26.89 15.74
C LEU A 249 17.64 27.31 16.79
N THR A 250 18.92 27.13 16.50
CA THR A 250 20.04 27.54 17.37
C THR A 250 20.15 29.06 17.44
N SER A 251 20.07 29.75 16.31
CA SER A 251 20.24 31.21 16.23
C SER A 251 19.12 31.99 16.90
N GLU A 252 17.89 31.48 16.84
CA GLU A 252 16.71 32.10 17.44
C GLU A 252 16.45 31.62 18.88
N ALA A 253 17.32 30.75 19.43
CA ALA A 253 17.19 30.14 20.75
C ALA A 253 15.80 29.56 21.01
N ILE A 254 15.22 28.88 20.02
CA ILE A 254 13.83 28.39 20.07
C ILE A 254 13.76 27.12 20.95
N PRO A 255 12.95 27.10 22.01
CA PRO A 255 12.73 25.91 22.81
C PRO A 255 12.04 24.80 21.99
N PRO A 256 12.34 23.50 22.25
CA PRO A 256 11.74 22.37 21.54
C PRO A 256 10.20 22.42 21.49
N GLU A 257 9.59 22.86 22.59
CA GLU A 257 8.13 22.98 22.79
C GLU A 257 7.48 23.98 21.83
N GLN A 258 8.22 24.98 21.32
CA GLN A 258 7.72 26.01 20.42
C GLN A 258 8.22 25.86 18.98
N SER A 259 9.10 24.88 18.73
CA SER A 259 9.77 24.67 17.45
C SER A 259 8.78 24.53 16.30
N SER A 260 7.72 23.73 16.43
CA SER A 260 6.78 23.47 15.34
C SER A 260 6.09 24.75 14.84
N SER A 261 5.57 25.58 15.75
CA SER A 261 4.90 26.84 15.40
C SER A 261 5.87 27.85 14.79
N LYS A 262 7.05 28.03 15.41
CA LYS A 262 8.06 28.99 14.95
C LYS A 262 8.68 28.60 13.61
N ILE A 263 8.93 27.32 13.37
CA ILE A 263 9.35 26.80 12.06
C ILE A 263 8.29 27.14 11.01
N HIS A 264 7.02 26.86 11.30
CA HIS A 264 5.95 27.06 10.33
C HIS A 264 5.69 28.55 10.00
N GLU A 265 6.01 29.45 10.92
CA GLU A 265 5.82 30.89 10.73
C GLU A 265 7.03 31.60 10.11
N LEU A 266 8.24 31.36 10.65
CA LEU A 266 9.41 32.21 10.44
C LEU A 266 10.48 31.56 9.54
N PHE A 267 10.62 30.22 9.61
CA PHE A 267 11.70 29.52 8.93
C PHE A 267 11.72 29.74 7.40
N PRO A 268 10.59 29.69 6.65
CA PRO A 268 10.64 29.92 5.20
C PRO A 268 11.21 31.28 4.81
N HIS A 269 10.88 32.33 5.58
CA HIS A 269 11.38 33.67 5.32
C HIS A 269 12.87 33.79 5.67
N TRP A 270 13.25 33.28 6.84
CA TRP A 270 14.65 33.24 7.27
C TRP A 270 15.52 32.46 6.27
N PHE A 271 15.06 31.29 5.84
CA PHE A 271 15.77 30.43 4.89
C PHE A 271 15.98 31.12 3.55
N ARG A 272 14.96 31.81 3.03
CA ARG A 272 15.07 32.60 1.79
C ARG A 272 16.12 33.70 1.88
N LEU A 273 16.13 34.46 2.98
CA LEU A 273 17.13 35.50 3.21
C LEU A 273 18.54 34.90 3.34
N HIS A 274 18.69 33.80 4.08
CA HIS A 274 19.96 33.13 4.25
C HIS A 274 20.52 32.62 2.91
N MET A 275 19.67 32.02 2.06
CA MET A 275 20.05 31.52 0.73
C MET A 275 20.46 32.65 -0.23
N TYR A 276 19.89 33.85 -0.08
CA TYR A 276 20.25 35.01 -0.90
C TYR A 276 21.69 35.48 -0.66
N HIS A 277 22.17 35.40 0.59
CA HIS A 277 23.51 35.84 0.97
C HIS A 277 24.61 34.79 0.76
N GLN A 278 24.24 33.53 0.53
CA GLN A 278 25.17 32.43 0.25
C GLN A 278 25.84 32.58 -1.13
N GLU A 279 27.07 32.09 -1.28
CA GLU A 279 27.75 32.07 -2.58
C GLU A 279 27.04 31.13 -3.57
N SER A 280 27.02 31.53 -4.84
CA SER A 280 26.28 30.82 -5.89
C SER A 280 27.01 29.55 -6.33
N THR A 281 26.72 28.43 -5.67
CA THR A 281 27.02 27.09 -6.18
C THR A 281 25.78 26.47 -6.84
N HIS A 282 25.97 25.40 -7.60
CA HIS A 282 24.84 24.70 -8.23
C HIS A 282 23.80 24.23 -7.20
N MET A 283 24.24 23.70 -6.04
CA MET A 283 23.34 23.28 -4.97
C MET A 283 22.61 24.46 -4.31
N ILE A 284 23.32 25.56 -4.05
CA ILE A 284 22.71 26.78 -3.51
C ILE A 284 21.67 27.34 -4.47
N GLN A 285 21.87 27.25 -5.79
CA GLN A 285 20.87 27.67 -6.76
C GLN A 285 19.58 26.83 -6.67
N HIS A 286 19.69 25.51 -6.48
CA HIS A 286 18.51 24.65 -6.23
C HIS A 286 17.80 25.00 -4.92
N LEU A 287 18.55 25.26 -3.85
CA LEU A 287 17.98 25.67 -2.56
C LEU A 287 17.34 27.07 -2.62
N ARG A 288 17.89 28.00 -3.41
CA ARG A 288 17.26 29.30 -3.69
C ARG A 288 15.91 29.11 -4.40
N ASN A 289 15.87 28.31 -5.46
CA ASN A 289 14.64 27.99 -6.18
C ASN A 289 13.59 27.32 -5.27
N LEU A 290 14.04 26.47 -4.33
CA LEU A 290 13.18 25.86 -3.32
C LEU A 290 12.65 26.89 -2.32
N SER A 291 13.48 27.85 -1.90
CA SER A 291 13.14 28.89 -0.92
C SER A 291 12.08 29.89 -1.41
N ASP A 292 11.94 30.09 -2.73
CA ASP A 292 10.92 30.97 -3.30
C ASP A 292 9.49 30.42 -3.17
N GLY A 293 9.37 29.12 -2.88
CA GLY A 293 8.09 28.47 -2.63
C GLY A 293 7.27 28.19 -3.88
N PRO A 294 6.08 27.59 -3.72
CA PRO A 294 5.23 27.18 -4.82
C PRO A 294 4.48 28.36 -5.44
N VAL A 295 4.27 28.29 -6.76
CA VAL A 295 3.39 29.20 -7.50
C VAL A 295 1.93 29.08 -7.03
N SER A 296 1.15 30.14 -7.19
CA SER A 296 -0.23 30.24 -6.69
C SER A 296 -1.22 29.33 -7.41
N ASN A 297 -0.96 29.03 -8.68
CA ASN A 297 -1.69 28.05 -9.48
C ASN A 297 -0.95 26.71 -9.47
N VAL A 298 -1.68 25.62 -9.23
CA VAL A 298 -1.12 24.26 -9.26
C VAL A 298 -1.96 23.36 -10.15
N LYS A 299 -1.36 22.28 -10.65
CA LYS A 299 -2.08 21.21 -11.33
C LYS A 299 -2.66 20.27 -10.30
N GLN A 300 -3.90 19.85 -10.50
CA GLN A 300 -4.62 18.92 -9.65
C GLN A 300 -4.97 17.66 -10.44
N TRP A 301 -4.75 16.52 -9.79
CA TRP A 301 -4.96 15.18 -10.34
C TRP A 301 -5.86 14.36 -9.41
N HIS A 302 -6.44 13.30 -9.95
CA HIS A 302 -7.25 12.35 -9.17
C HIS A 302 -6.52 11.03 -8.87
N THR A 303 -5.46 10.72 -9.62
CA THR A 303 -4.62 9.54 -9.42
C THR A 303 -3.15 9.92 -9.45
N TYR A 304 -2.37 9.34 -8.54
CA TYR A 304 -0.91 9.47 -8.54
C TYR A 304 -0.27 8.14 -8.19
N PHE A 305 0.81 7.81 -8.89
CA PHE A 305 1.63 6.64 -8.65
C PHE A 305 2.94 7.09 -8.02
N VAL A 306 3.34 6.50 -6.89
CA VAL A 306 4.62 6.78 -6.22
C VAL A 306 5.02 5.58 -5.38
N ASN A 307 6.32 5.24 -5.36
CA ASN A 307 6.87 4.12 -4.58
C ASN A 307 6.15 2.77 -4.80
N GLY A 308 5.71 2.49 -6.03
CA GLY A 308 4.96 1.27 -6.36
C GLY A 308 3.50 1.27 -5.91
N TYR A 309 3.06 2.32 -5.19
CA TYR A 309 1.68 2.50 -4.77
C TYR A 309 0.92 3.40 -5.74
N LYS A 310 -0.38 3.13 -5.85
CA LYS A 310 -1.34 3.93 -6.61
C LYS A 310 -2.31 4.57 -5.63
N PHE A 311 -2.32 5.89 -5.58
CA PHE A 311 -3.21 6.68 -4.74
C PHE A 311 -4.31 7.32 -5.56
N HIS A 312 -5.49 7.43 -4.94
CA HIS A 312 -6.66 8.09 -5.50
C HIS A 312 -7.19 9.15 -4.55
N THR A 313 -7.79 10.21 -5.09
CA THR A 313 -8.60 11.09 -4.26
C THR A 313 -9.86 10.36 -3.80
N HIS A 314 -10.34 10.66 -2.60
CA HIS A 314 -11.55 10.03 -2.05
C HIS A 314 -12.76 10.20 -2.99
N GLY A 315 -12.95 11.40 -3.55
CA GLY A 315 -14.04 11.64 -4.51
C GLY A 315 -13.93 10.81 -5.79
N TRP A 316 -12.73 10.38 -6.19
CA TRP A 316 -12.56 9.46 -7.33
C TRP A 316 -13.03 8.03 -7.03
N THR A 317 -13.06 7.63 -5.76
CA THR A 317 -13.47 6.29 -5.33
C THR A 317 -14.99 6.12 -5.20
N GLU A 318 -15.74 7.22 -5.29
CA GLU A 318 -17.20 7.19 -5.35
C GLU A 318 -17.67 6.41 -6.59
N GLY A 319 -18.53 5.42 -6.38
CA GLY A 319 -18.98 4.49 -7.43
C GLY A 319 -17.93 3.47 -7.91
N LYS A 320 -16.73 3.41 -7.31
CA LYS A 320 -15.73 2.37 -7.59
C LYS A 320 -15.81 1.21 -6.60
N GLU A 321 -15.40 0.02 -7.06
CA GLU A 321 -15.32 -1.20 -6.25
C GLU A 321 -14.06 -1.27 -5.38
N THR A 322 -13.01 -0.52 -5.72
CA THR A 322 -11.74 -0.47 -4.98
C THR A 322 -11.49 0.92 -4.40
N VAL A 323 -10.67 0.99 -3.34
CA VAL A 323 -10.34 2.23 -2.63
C VAL A 323 -8.83 2.31 -2.33
N ASN A 324 -8.17 3.32 -2.88
CA ASN A 324 -6.75 3.61 -2.57
C ASN A 324 -6.58 5.08 -2.15
N SER A 325 -7.55 5.60 -1.39
CA SER A 325 -7.50 6.97 -0.87
C SER A 325 -6.98 7.05 0.57
N GLY A 326 -6.81 5.92 1.26
CA GLY A 326 -6.28 5.90 2.61
C GLY A 326 -4.79 6.19 2.63
N VAL A 327 -4.35 7.00 3.59
CA VAL A 327 -2.93 7.27 3.88
C VAL A 327 -2.69 7.12 5.38
N CYS A 328 -1.53 6.59 5.73
CA CYS A 328 -1.04 6.54 7.10
C CYS A 328 0.29 7.29 7.15
N MET A 329 0.47 8.15 8.14
CA MET A 329 1.73 8.82 8.44
C MET A 329 2.10 8.51 9.88
N LYS A 330 3.36 8.12 10.13
CA LYS A 330 3.85 7.99 11.49
C LYS A 330 3.81 9.35 12.17
N GLY A 331 3.01 9.49 13.21
CA GLY A 331 3.02 10.68 14.05
C GLY A 331 4.10 10.53 15.12
N VAL A 332 4.96 11.54 15.22
CA VAL A 332 5.85 11.67 16.38
C VAL A 332 5.15 12.64 17.32
N THR A 333 4.50 12.12 18.36
CA THR A 333 3.97 12.96 19.44
C THR A 333 4.96 12.95 20.61
N GLU A 334 4.92 13.98 21.46
CA GLU A 334 5.84 14.12 22.60
C GLU A 334 5.75 12.94 23.59
N ASN A 335 4.66 12.15 23.54
CA ASN A 335 4.39 11.03 24.44
C ASN A 335 4.23 9.66 23.74
N GLY A 336 4.52 9.54 22.44
CA GLY A 336 4.42 8.27 21.72
C GLY A 336 4.46 8.36 20.18
N GLU A 337 4.35 7.20 19.54
CA GLU A 337 4.12 7.10 18.09
C GLU A 337 2.61 6.93 17.85
N ASP A 338 1.87 8.03 17.68
CA ASP A 338 0.46 7.97 17.25
C ASP A 338 0.38 8.12 15.73
N ASP A 339 0.17 7.00 15.03
CA ASP A 339 -0.02 6.99 13.59
C ASP A 339 -1.27 7.82 13.18
N PHE A 340 -1.07 8.78 12.29
CA PHE A 340 -2.16 9.54 11.68
C PHE A 340 -2.74 8.77 10.50
N TYR A 341 -4.03 8.43 10.58
CA TYR A 341 -4.79 7.85 9.48
C TYR A 341 -5.67 8.90 8.82
N GLY A 342 -5.52 9.06 7.51
CA GLY A 342 -6.23 10.07 6.73
C GLY A 342 -6.74 9.58 5.39
N MET A 343 -7.48 10.44 4.70
CA MET A 343 -7.92 10.22 3.33
C MET A 343 -7.42 11.32 2.42
N VAL A 344 -6.86 10.94 1.27
CA VAL A 344 -6.41 11.86 0.22
C VAL A 344 -7.62 12.58 -0.36
N ARG A 345 -7.76 13.87 -0.07
CA ARG A 345 -8.83 14.71 -0.63
C ARG A 345 -8.44 15.31 -1.97
N SER A 346 -7.18 15.72 -2.12
CA SER A 346 -6.66 16.33 -3.35
C SER A 346 -5.19 15.97 -3.55
N ILE A 347 -4.82 15.72 -4.80
CA ILE A 347 -3.42 15.54 -5.22
C ILE A 347 -3.05 16.75 -6.06
N LYS A 348 -2.00 17.46 -5.67
CA LYS A 348 -1.56 18.70 -6.32
C LYS A 348 -0.10 18.59 -6.72
N GLN A 349 0.23 19.10 -7.90
CA GLN A 349 1.57 19.12 -8.46
C GLN A 349 1.92 20.57 -8.83
N ARG A 350 3.11 21.00 -8.43
CA ARG A 350 3.67 22.30 -8.82
C ARG A 350 3.97 22.28 -10.34
N TYR A 351 3.89 23.43 -10.99
CA TYR A 351 4.49 23.58 -12.32
C TYR A 351 6.02 23.49 -12.17
N GLU A 352 6.63 22.52 -12.85
CA GLU A 352 8.06 22.57 -13.12
C GLU A 352 8.30 23.76 -14.06
N VAL A 353 9.21 24.66 -13.66
CA VAL A 353 9.68 25.78 -14.48
C VAL A 353 11.07 25.44 -14.97
#